data_AF-A0A1R4JDC6-F1
#
_entry.id   AF-A0A1R4JDC6-F1
#
_cell.length_a   1.000
_cell.length_b   1.000
_cell.length_c   1.000
_cell.angle_alpha   90.00
_cell.angle_beta   90.00
_cell.angle_gamma   90.00
#
_symmetry.space_group_name_H-M   'P 1'
#
loop_
_entity.id
_entity.type
_entity.pdbx_description
1 polymer ?
#
loop_
_entity_poly.entity_id
_entity_poly.type
_entity_poly.pdbx_seq_one_letter_code
_entity_poly.pdbx_strand_id
1 'polypeptide(L)'
;MDYMDAHAHVFLHHETYPATARYRPNYTASVESYIEQLDKHGFCKAVLVQPSFLGTDNSYMLKALLKYPERLRGIAVLPNTIDTSTLRSLDQQGVVGIRINLFGITCPDLTSPQWKVFLSQLADINWQVEIQAPPVYLIQLLPILKQYKLNIVIDHFGRFNPIKGVQDREFLQLLDMLDPDQHWVKVSGYYRLGNEIGVQNAKDALKLLIQRNMKNRLIWGSDWPHTQNEGQINFTKALTTFKKIINCDELTAQILTTNNTNLFTF
;
A
#
# COMPACT_ATOMS: atom_id res chain seq x y z
N MET A 1 -16.59 -5.49 -14.98
CA MET A 1 -16.24 -4.30 -14.18
C MET A 1 -14.72 -4.23 -14.14
N ASP A 2 -14.12 -3.06 -14.31
CA ASP A 2 -12.65 -2.89 -14.33
C ASP A 2 -12.09 -2.76 -12.91
N TYR A 3 -12.41 -3.70 -12.02
CA TYR A 3 -11.98 -3.64 -10.61
C TYR A 3 -10.49 -3.91 -10.47
N MET A 4 -9.84 -3.10 -9.64
CA MET A 4 -8.43 -3.20 -9.32
C MET A 4 -8.19 -3.43 -7.83
N ASP A 5 -7.28 -4.35 -7.50
CA ASP A 5 -6.78 -4.57 -6.13
C ASP A 5 -5.45 -3.84 -5.95
N ALA A 6 -5.42 -2.74 -5.20
CA ALA A 6 -4.24 -1.88 -5.08
C ALA A 6 -3.19 -2.34 -4.04
N HIS A 7 -3.35 -3.51 -3.42
CA HIS A 7 -2.36 -4.00 -2.45
C HIS A 7 -2.48 -5.50 -2.22
N ALA A 8 -1.50 -6.27 -2.70
CA ALA A 8 -1.30 -7.65 -2.31
C ALA A 8 0.19 -8.03 -2.34
N HIS A 9 0.52 -9.16 -1.76
CA HIS A 9 1.87 -9.72 -1.72
C HIS A 9 1.87 -11.11 -2.36
N VAL A 10 2.85 -11.41 -3.19
CA VAL A 10 3.12 -12.76 -3.68
C VAL A 10 4.54 -13.16 -3.28
N PHE A 11 4.72 -14.40 -2.89
CA PHE A 11 6.01 -14.95 -2.47
C PHE A 11 5.98 -16.48 -2.52
N LEU A 12 7.15 -17.08 -2.70
CA LEU A 12 7.34 -18.52 -2.48
C LEU A 12 7.71 -18.76 -1.02
N HIS A 13 7.45 -19.97 -0.52
CA HIS A 13 8.05 -20.38 0.74
C HIS A 13 9.58 -20.42 0.60
N HIS A 14 10.27 -19.80 1.54
CA HIS A 14 11.73 -19.84 1.66
C HIS A 14 12.13 -20.54 2.95
N GLU A 15 13.20 -21.34 2.89
CA GLU A 15 13.82 -21.93 4.08
C GLU A 15 14.63 -20.87 4.87
N THR A 16 15.15 -19.86 4.17
CA THR A 16 15.96 -18.79 4.74
C THR A 16 15.37 -17.43 4.41
N TYR A 17 15.29 -16.56 5.42
CA TYR A 17 14.86 -15.17 5.29
C TYR A 17 15.97 -14.22 5.75
N PRO A 18 16.04 -12.98 5.22
CA PRO A 18 16.88 -11.92 5.76
C PRO A 18 16.78 -11.82 7.28
N ALA A 19 17.91 -11.53 7.94
CA ALA A 19 17.96 -11.37 9.40
C ALA A 19 17.01 -10.26 9.91
N THR A 20 16.73 -9.27 9.06
CA THR A 20 15.82 -8.16 9.31
C THR A 20 14.33 -8.51 9.17
N ALA A 21 13.99 -9.74 8.75
CA ALA A 21 12.60 -10.17 8.59
C ALA A 21 11.86 -10.23 9.93
N ARG A 22 10.83 -9.40 10.10
CA ARG A 22 10.00 -9.34 11.31
C ARG A 22 9.14 -10.59 11.54
N TYR A 23 8.83 -11.31 10.48
CA TYR A 23 8.09 -12.57 10.51
C TYR A 23 8.44 -13.39 9.26
N ARG A 24 8.16 -14.69 9.31
CA ARG A 24 8.57 -15.67 8.30
C ARG A 24 7.37 -16.56 7.94
N PRO A 25 6.62 -16.27 6.87
CA PRO A 25 5.55 -17.15 6.41
C PRO A 25 6.07 -18.56 6.11
N ASN A 26 5.31 -19.57 6.54
CA ASN A 26 5.62 -20.99 6.33
C ASN A 26 4.81 -21.60 5.17
N TYR A 27 4.32 -20.77 4.26
CA TYR A 27 3.49 -21.15 3.13
C TYR A 27 3.89 -20.35 1.88
N THR A 28 3.41 -20.81 0.72
CA THR A 28 3.57 -20.12 -0.56
C THR A 28 2.31 -19.31 -0.86
N ALA A 29 2.50 -18.06 -1.28
CA ALA A 29 1.48 -17.18 -1.82
C ALA A 29 1.82 -16.92 -3.29
N SER A 30 1.54 -17.90 -4.16
CA SER A 30 1.96 -17.82 -5.56
C SER A 30 1.17 -16.77 -6.35
N VAL A 31 1.74 -16.29 -7.46
CA VAL A 31 1.03 -15.35 -8.34
C VAL A 31 -0.19 -16.01 -8.98
N GLU A 32 -0.11 -17.31 -9.30
CA GLU A 32 -1.22 -18.07 -9.88
C GLU A 32 -2.40 -18.14 -8.90
N SER A 33 -2.14 -18.48 -7.64
CA SER A 33 -3.20 -18.50 -6.61
C SER A 33 -3.78 -17.11 -6.38
N TYR A 34 -2.98 -16.05 -6.49
CA TYR A 34 -3.49 -14.69 -6.39
C TYR A 34 -4.38 -14.31 -7.59
N ILE A 35 -3.94 -14.61 -8.82
CA ILE A 35 -4.74 -14.41 -10.04
C ILE A 35 -6.07 -15.16 -9.94
N GLU A 36 -6.09 -16.40 -9.45
CA GLU A 36 -7.32 -17.15 -9.19
C GLU A 36 -8.26 -16.42 -8.19
N GLN A 37 -7.71 -15.79 -7.15
CA GLN A 37 -8.52 -14.97 -6.24
C GLN A 37 -9.09 -13.74 -6.95
N LEU A 38 -8.31 -13.05 -7.78
CA LEU A 38 -8.78 -11.90 -8.54
C LEU A 38 -9.93 -12.30 -9.49
N ASP A 39 -9.74 -13.37 -10.26
CA ASP A 39 -10.72 -13.87 -11.23
C ASP A 39 -12.03 -14.26 -10.54
N LYS A 40 -11.94 -15.00 -9.43
CA LYS A 40 -13.10 -15.41 -8.62
C LYS A 40 -13.93 -14.25 -8.12
N HIS A 41 -13.32 -13.08 -7.90
CA HIS A 41 -13.99 -11.90 -7.34
C HIS A 41 -14.21 -10.78 -8.36
N GLY A 42 -13.92 -11.01 -9.64
CA GLY A 42 -14.14 -10.07 -10.73
C GLY A 42 -13.14 -8.92 -10.80
N PHE A 43 -11.93 -9.09 -10.28
CA PHE A 43 -10.83 -8.14 -10.40
C PHE A 43 -9.96 -8.46 -11.62
N CYS A 44 -9.79 -7.48 -12.50
CA CYS A 44 -8.98 -7.64 -13.71
C CYS A 44 -7.53 -7.21 -13.52
N LYS A 45 -7.28 -6.24 -12.63
CA LYS A 45 -5.97 -5.62 -12.39
C LYS A 45 -5.59 -5.68 -10.92
N ALA A 46 -4.30 -5.65 -10.62
CA ALA A 46 -3.81 -5.58 -9.26
C ALA A 46 -2.40 -4.99 -9.15
N VAL A 47 -2.07 -4.53 -7.94
CA VAL A 47 -0.76 -4.01 -7.57
C VAL A 47 -0.10 -4.95 -6.57
N LEU A 48 0.98 -5.59 -7.00
CA LEU A 48 1.86 -6.36 -6.15
C LEU A 48 2.78 -5.43 -5.39
N VAL A 49 2.84 -5.57 -4.08
CA VAL A 49 3.69 -4.80 -3.19
C VAL A 49 4.75 -5.73 -2.62
N GLN A 50 6.00 -5.30 -2.61
CA GLN A 50 7.10 -6.08 -2.06
C GLN A 50 6.89 -6.34 -0.54
N PRO A 51 6.85 -7.61 -0.09
CA PRO A 51 6.65 -7.93 1.31
C PRO A 51 7.92 -7.65 2.14
N SER A 52 7.75 -7.12 3.36
CA SER A 52 8.88 -6.63 4.16
C SER A 52 9.92 -7.69 4.52
N PHE A 53 9.52 -8.96 4.62
CA PHE A 53 10.44 -10.04 4.98
C PHE A 53 11.37 -10.47 3.84
N LEU A 54 11.14 -10.01 2.61
CA LEU A 54 12.06 -10.22 1.48
C LEU A 54 13.01 -9.04 1.25
N GLY A 55 12.88 -7.95 2.02
CA GLY A 55 13.73 -6.77 1.89
C GLY A 55 13.71 -6.21 0.47
N THR A 56 14.90 -5.95 -0.08
CA THR A 56 15.10 -5.39 -1.43
C THR A 56 15.17 -6.44 -2.54
N ASP A 57 14.98 -7.73 -2.25
CA ASP A 57 14.89 -8.77 -3.28
C ASP A 57 13.47 -8.77 -3.89
N ASN A 58 13.31 -7.99 -4.95
CA ASN A 58 12.05 -7.86 -5.69
C ASN A 58 11.88 -8.95 -6.77
N SER A 59 12.78 -9.92 -6.86
CA SER A 59 12.89 -10.81 -8.03
C SER A 59 11.61 -11.62 -8.30
N TYR A 60 10.94 -12.12 -7.26
CA TYR A 60 9.71 -12.88 -7.44
C TYR A 60 8.53 -12.01 -7.88
N MET A 61 8.42 -10.79 -7.32
CA MET A 61 7.43 -9.81 -7.76
C MET A 61 7.66 -9.47 -9.24
N LEU A 62 8.89 -9.18 -9.65
CA LEU A 62 9.21 -8.85 -11.05
C LEU A 62 8.87 -9.98 -12.02
N LYS A 63 9.17 -11.24 -11.66
CA LYS A 63 8.74 -12.42 -12.44
C LYS A 63 7.23 -12.50 -12.58
N ALA A 64 6.48 -12.17 -11.53
CA ALA A 64 5.02 -12.13 -11.57
C ALA A 64 4.49 -11.02 -12.50
N LEU A 65 5.09 -9.82 -12.47
CA LEU A 65 4.73 -8.72 -13.38
C LEU A 65 4.96 -9.10 -14.84
N LEU A 66 6.12 -9.68 -15.17
CA LEU A 66 6.45 -10.13 -16.52
C LEU A 66 5.52 -11.25 -17.02
N LYS A 67 4.99 -12.08 -16.10
CA LYS A 67 4.05 -13.15 -16.44
C LYS A 67 2.64 -12.62 -16.72
N TYR A 68 2.23 -11.52 -16.10
CA TYR A 68 0.90 -10.92 -16.26
C TYR A 68 0.96 -9.40 -16.46
N PRO A 69 1.64 -8.91 -17.52
CA PRO A 69 1.98 -7.49 -17.68
C PRO A 69 0.76 -6.58 -17.88
N GLU A 70 -0.34 -7.10 -18.44
CA GLU A 70 -1.60 -6.35 -18.62
C GLU A 70 -2.46 -6.30 -17.34
N ARG A 71 -2.12 -7.12 -16.34
CA ARG A 71 -2.92 -7.29 -15.12
C ARG A 71 -2.22 -6.83 -13.86
N LEU A 72 -0.88 -6.80 -13.84
CA LEU A 72 -0.13 -6.50 -12.63
C LEU A 72 0.78 -5.29 -12.79
N ARG A 73 0.80 -4.43 -11.77
CA ARG A 73 1.85 -3.43 -11.52
C ARG A 73 2.53 -3.70 -10.20
N GLY A 74 3.73 -3.15 -10.00
CA GLY A 74 4.57 -3.41 -8.83
C GLY A 74 4.89 -2.18 -8.00
N ILE A 75 4.99 -2.35 -6.69
CA ILE A 75 5.61 -1.40 -5.76
C ILE A 75 6.81 -2.10 -5.12
N ALA A 76 8.00 -1.63 -5.47
CA ALA A 76 9.26 -2.24 -5.06
C ALA A 76 9.75 -1.72 -3.70
N VAL A 77 10.67 -2.44 -3.06
CA VAL A 77 11.52 -1.88 -1.99
C VAL A 77 12.94 -1.80 -2.52
N LEU A 78 13.51 -0.61 -2.53
CA LEU A 78 14.80 -0.32 -3.15
C LEU A 78 15.72 0.40 -2.15
N PRO A 79 17.05 0.20 -2.23
CA PRO A 79 17.97 1.06 -1.53
C PRO A 79 17.92 2.47 -2.14
N ASN A 80 18.03 3.51 -1.31
CA ASN A 80 18.10 4.90 -1.78
C ASN A 80 19.44 5.26 -2.45
N THR A 81 20.36 4.30 -2.64
CA THR A 81 21.57 4.41 -3.47
C THR A 81 21.35 3.93 -4.91
N ILE A 82 20.18 3.40 -5.26
CA ILE A 82 19.95 2.78 -6.56
C ILE A 82 20.21 3.76 -7.71
N ASP A 83 20.81 3.27 -8.79
CA ASP A 83 21.10 4.11 -9.94
C ASP A 83 19.86 4.30 -10.83
N THR A 84 19.86 5.40 -11.59
CA THR A 84 18.74 5.77 -12.46
C THR A 84 18.48 4.75 -13.58
N SER A 85 19.51 4.04 -14.06
CA SER A 85 19.33 3.05 -15.14
C SER A 85 18.56 1.82 -14.63
N THR A 86 18.85 1.38 -13.40
CA THR A 86 18.10 0.32 -12.73
C THR A 86 16.65 0.75 -12.46
N LEU A 87 16.41 1.99 -12.02
CA LEU A 87 15.04 2.51 -11.86
C LEU A 87 14.24 2.46 -13.17
N ARG A 88 14.83 2.89 -14.29
CA ARG A 88 14.18 2.83 -15.62
C ARG A 88 13.94 1.39 -16.08
N SER A 89 14.85 0.47 -15.77
CA SER A 89 14.65 -0.96 -16.06
C SER A 89 13.48 -1.56 -15.26
N LEU A 90 13.32 -1.16 -14.00
CA LEU A 90 12.18 -1.59 -13.18
C LEU A 90 10.86 -0.99 -13.68
N ASP A 91 10.89 0.25 -14.15
CA ASP A 91 9.73 0.92 -14.76
C ASP A 91 9.22 0.15 -15.99
N GLN A 92 10.13 -0.24 -16.89
CA GLN A 92 9.82 -1.08 -18.05
C GLN A 92 9.28 -2.47 -17.68
N GLN A 93 9.57 -2.96 -16.48
CA GLN A 93 9.05 -4.23 -15.95
C GLN A 93 7.69 -4.08 -15.23
N GLY A 94 7.12 -2.87 -15.22
CA GLY A 94 5.80 -2.60 -14.64
C GLY A 94 5.83 -2.17 -13.17
N VAL A 95 6.99 -1.81 -12.61
CA VAL A 95 7.05 -1.15 -11.29
C VAL A 95 6.65 0.32 -11.44
N VAL A 96 5.81 0.82 -10.55
CA VAL A 96 5.22 2.18 -10.61
C VAL A 96 5.46 2.99 -9.34
N GLY A 97 6.28 2.46 -8.44
CA GLY A 97 6.59 3.13 -7.19
C GLY A 97 7.44 2.31 -6.25
N ILE A 98 7.77 2.92 -5.13
CA ILE A 98 8.51 2.28 -4.04
C ILE A 98 7.71 2.30 -2.76
N ARG A 99 8.07 1.41 -1.82
CA ARG A 99 7.50 1.38 -0.48
C ARG A 99 8.54 1.64 0.60
N ILE A 100 8.19 2.55 1.51
CA ILE A 100 8.90 2.82 2.76
C ILE A 100 8.07 2.21 3.90
N ASN A 101 8.46 1.02 4.34
CA ASN A 101 7.81 0.32 5.46
C ASN A 101 8.63 0.50 6.75
N LEU A 102 8.08 1.27 7.69
CA LEU A 102 8.78 1.70 8.91
C LEU A 102 8.29 0.98 10.18
N PHE A 103 7.46 -0.05 10.06
CA PHE A 103 7.10 -0.83 11.23
C PHE A 103 8.30 -1.62 11.74
N GLY A 104 8.72 -1.35 12.98
CA GLY A 104 9.87 -2.01 13.62
C GLY A 104 11.23 -1.45 13.19
N ILE A 105 11.26 -0.29 12.52
CA ILE A 105 12.47 0.37 12.03
C ILE A 105 12.39 1.87 12.38
N THR A 106 13.53 2.50 12.65
CA THR A 106 13.61 3.94 12.91
C THR A 106 13.22 4.75 11.67
N CYS A 107 12.48 5.85 11.89
CA CYS A 107 12.13 6.81 10.85
C CYS A 107 13.40 7.39 10.18
N PRO A 108 13.53 7.33 8.85
CA PRO A 108 14.71 7.86 8.16
C PRO A 108 14.69 9.40 8.09
N ASP A 109 15.87 10.01 8.00
CA ASP A 109 16.00 11.42 7.63
C ASP A 109 15.94 11.59 6.10
N LEU A 110 14.74 11.90 5.61
CA LEU A 110 14.50 12.19 4.19
C LEU A 110 15.14 13.51 3.72
N THR A 111 15.73 14.31 4.62
CA THR A 111 16.43 15.56 4.24
C THR A 111 17.91 15.35 3.88
N SER A 112 18.44 14.17 4.16
CA SER A 112 19.82 13.81 3.79
C SER A 112 20.04 13.85 2.26
N PRO A 113 21.26 14.17 1.79
CA PRO A 113 21.53 14.34 0.35
C PRO A 113 21.12 13.13 -0.50
N GLN A 114 21.35 11.93 0.02
CA GLN A 114 21.03 10.69 -0.67
C GLN A 114 19.52 10.49 -0.86
N TRP A 115 18.72 10.75 0.18
CA TRP A 115 17.26 10.68 0.08
C TRP A 115 16.71 11.75 -0.86
N LYS A 116 17.27 12.97 -0.84
CA LYS A 116 16.86 14.03 -1.78
C LYS A 116 17.07 13.62 -3.23
N VAL A 117 18.25 13.09 -3.58
CA VAL A 117 18.54 12.58 -4.93
C VAL A 117 17.55 11.47 -5.30
N PHE A 118 17.35 10.50 -4.42
CA PHE A 118 16.46 9.38 -4.68
C PHE A 118 15.01 9.84 -4.90
N LEU A 119 14.47 10.71 -4.05
CA LEU A 119 13.11 11.25 -4.18
C LEU A 119 12.94 12.09 -5.46
N SER A 120 13.96 12.85 -5.86
CA SER A 120 13.96 13.56 -7.15
C SER A 120 13.91 12.60 -8.33
N GLN A 121 14.71 11.52 -8.32
CA GLN A 121 14.70 10.52 -9.38
C GLN A 121 13.33 9.82 -9.52
N LEU A 122 12.67 9.54 -8.39
CA LEU A 122 11.31 8.98 -8.40
C LEU A 122 10.30 9.95 -9.02
N ALA A 123 10.42 11.24 -8.73
CA ALA A 123 9.55 12.28 -9.28
C ALA A 123 9.76 12.43 -10.80
N ASP A 124 11.01 12.35 -11.26
CA ASP A 124 11.36 12.46 -12.70
C ASP A 124 10.75 11.34 -13.55
N ILE A 125 10.47 10.17 -12.96
CA ILE A 125 9.83 9.03 -13.62
C ILE A 125 8.35 8.84 -13.22
N ASN A 126 7.76 9.83 -12.53
CA ASN A 126 6.37 9.83 -12.05
C ASN A 126 5.99 8.64 -11.16
N TRP A 127 6.96 8.10 -10.41
CA TRP A 127 6.70 7.02 -9.47
C TRP A 127 6.06 7.52 -8.18
N GLN A 128 5.21 6.70 -7.58
CA GLN A 128 4.65 6.98 -6.26
C GLN A 128 5.57 6.53 -5.12
N VAL A 129 5.37 7.11 -3.94
CA VAL A 129 5.97 6.64 -2.68
C VAL A 129 4.86 6.13 -1.76
N GLU A 130 4.83 4.83 -1.55
CA GLU A 130 3.94 4.17 -0.59
C GLU A 130 4.58 4.11 0.79
N ILE A 131 3.84 4.47 1.83
CA ILE A 131 4.35 4.56 3.20
C ILE A 131 3.47 3.73 4.14
N GLN A 132 4.10 2.77 4.80
CA GLN A 132 3.52 2.03 5.91
C GLN A 132 4.21 2.42 7.20
N ALA A 133 3.59 3.29 7.99
CA ALA A 133 4.18 3.82 9.21
C ALA A 133 3.09 4.24 10.23
N PRO A 134 3.40 4.34 11.54
CA PRO A 134 2.49 4.96 12.50
C PRO A 134 2.32 6.47 12.22
N PRO A 135 1.23 7.11 12.69
CA PRO A 135 0.96 8.52 12.44
C PRO A 135 2.11 9.46 12.82
N VAL A 136 2.80 9.22 13.94
CA VAL A 136 3.95 10.03 14.37
C VAL A 136 5.06 10.13 13.32
N TYR A 137 5.30 9.06 12.54
CA TYR A 137 6.27 9.08 11.46
C TYR A 137 5.69 9.74 10.21
N LEU A 138 4.43 9.51 9.89
CA LEU A 138 3.79 10.17 8.75
C LEU A 138 3.81 11.70 8.92
N ILE A 139 3.50 12.21 10.11
CA ILE A 139 3.59 13.66 10.45
C ILE A 139 5.00 14.21 10.20
N GLN A 140 6.05 13.42 10.46
CA GLN A 140 7.43 13.82 10.22
C GLN A 140 7.79 13.80 8.71
N LEU A 141 7.28 12.82 7.96
CA LEU A 141 7.70 12.58 6.57
C LEU A 141 6.94 13.44 5.57
N LEU A 142 5.62 13.63 5.73
CA LEU A 142 4.79 14.33 4.75
C LEU A 142 5.25 15.78 4.47
N PRO A 143 5.66 16.59 5.46
CA PRO A 143 6.18 17.94 5.20
C PRO A 143 7.42 17.95 4.30
N ILE A 144 8.28 16.93 4.42
CA ILE A 144 9.48 16.79 3.58
C ILE A 144 9.08 16.33 2.18
N LEU A 145 8.12 15.41 2.08
CA LEU A 145 7.68 14.86 0.79
C LEU A 145 6.88 15.87 -0.05
N LYS A 146 6.27 16.87 0.59
CA LYS A 146 5.53 17.96 -0.09
C LYS A 146 6.35 18.73 -1.13
N GLN A 147 7.68 18.76 -1.00
CA GLN A 147 8.54 19.47 -1.94
C GLN A 147 8.74 18.74 -3.29
N TYR A 148 8.31 17.47 -3.40
CA TYR A 148 8.48 16.66 -4.60
C TYR A 148 7.14 16.44 -5.30
N LYS A 149 7.15 16.41 -6.63
CA LYS A 149 5.99 16.06 -7.46
C LYS A 149 5.79 14.54 -7.47
N LEU A 150 5.39 13.99 -6.32
CA LEU A 150 5.16 12.58 -6.08
C LEU A 150 3.73 12.35 -5.61
N ASN A 151 3.09 11.28 -6.07
CA ASN A 151 1.94 10.73 -5.36
C ASN A 151 2.45 10.05 -4.07
N ILE A 152 1.89 10.40 -2.92
CA ILE A 152 2.21 9.78 -1.63
C ILE A 152 1.05 8.90 -1.19
N VAL A 153 1.29 7.59 -1.08
CA VAL A 153 0.25 6.62 -0.76
C VAL A 153 0.40 6.13 0.68
N ILE A 154 -0.60 6.37 1.52
CA ILE A 154 -0.60 6.02 2.93
C ILE A 154 -1.32 4.68 3.12
N ASP A 155 -0.63 3.69 3.67
CA ASP A 155 -1.18 2.35 3.84
C ASP A 155 -2.19 2.23 4.99
N HIS A 156 -3.22 1.41 4.76
CA HIS A 156 -4.19 0.90 5.74
C HIS A 156 -4.70 1.97 6.72
N PHE A 157 -5.40 2.99 6.21
CA PHE A 157 -5.96 4.11 6.96
C PHE A 157 -4.93 4.93 7.77
N GLY A 158 -3.63 4.82 7.46
CA GLY A 158 -2.56 5.50 8.20
C GLY A 158 -2.13 4.80 9.49
N ARG A 159 -2.57 3.54 9.70
CA ARG A 159 -2.12 2.65 10.79
C ARG A 159 -2.06 3.33 12.17
N PHE A 160 -3.10 4.10 12.50
CA PHE A 160 -3.24 4.73 13.80
C PHE A 160 -3.36 3.73 14.95
N ASN A 161 -3.13 4.20 16.17
CA ASN A 161 -3.14 3.35 17.34
C ASN A 161 -4.57 2.82 17.59
N PRO A 162 -4.78 1.49 17.58
CA PRO A 162 -6.12 0.91 17.70
C PRO A 162 -6.77 1.14 19.06
N ILE A 163 -5.98 1.34 20.14
CA ILE A 163 -6.47 1.58 21.50
C ILE A 163 -6.98 3.01 21.64
N LYS A 164 -6.22 3.99 21.12
CA LYS A 164 -6.63 5.40 21.12
C LYS A 164 -7.76 5.68 20.10
N GLY A 165 -7.85 4.84 19.07
CA GLY A 165 -8.84 4.98 18.01
C GLY A 165 -8.66 6.27 17.21
N VAL A 166 -9.74 6.75 16.61
CA VAL A 166 -9.72 7.97 15.79
C VAL A 166 -9.55 9.28 16.59
N GLN A 167 -9.62 9.21 17.92
CA GLN A 167 -9.39 10.35 18.81
C GLN A 167 -7.89 10.55 19.13
N ASP A 168 -7.02 9.71 18.57
CA ASP A 168 -5.58 9.88 18.68
C ASP A 168 -5.15 11.22 18.07
N ARG A 169 -4.50 12.07 18.89
CA ARG A 169 -4.05 13.41 18.47
C ARG A 169 -3.12 13.34 17.26
N GLU A 170 -2.25 12.33 17.22
CA GLU A 170 -1.32 12.12 16.11
C GLU A 170 -2.07 11.72 14.84
N PHE A 171 -3.13 10.94 14.95
CA PHE A 171 -3.96 10.60 13.80
C PHE A 171 -4.76 11.79 13.29
N LEU A 172 -5.38 12.57 14.18
CA LEU A 172 -6.09 13.79 13.79
C LEU A 172 -5.15 14.80 13.11
N GLN A 173 -3.95 14.98 13.66
CA GLN A 173 -2.93 15.82 13.04
C GLN A 173 -2.52 15.30 11.65
N LEU A 174 -2.29 13.98 11.50
CA LEU A 174 -2.03 13.38 10.19
C LEU A 174 -3.16 13.69 9.20
N LEU A 175 -4.41 13.50 9.62
CA LEU A 175 -5.56 13.75 8.77
C LEU A 175 -5.64 15.21 8.32
N ASP A 176 -5.35 16.16 9.21
CA ASP A 176 -5.37 17.59 8.90
C ASP A 176 -4.19 18.02 7.99
N MET A 177 -3.17 17.18 7.85
CA MET A 177 -2.04 17.37 6.92
C MET A 177 -2.29 16.78 5.53
N LEU A 178 -3.37 16.00 5.34
CA LEU A 178 -3.65 15.37 4.06
C LEU A 178 -4.02 16.43 3.01
N ASP A 179 -3.20 16.47 1.98
CA ASP A 179 -3.40 17.26 0.78
C ASP A 179 -3.95 16.36 -0.34
N PRO A 180 -5.21 16.55 -0.81
CA PRO A 180 -5.79 15.73 -1.87
C PRO A 180 -5.10 15.92 -3.24
N ASP A 181 -4.21 16.89 -3.43
CA ASP A 181 -3.45 17.00 -4.69
C ASP A 181 -2.21 16.08 -4.71
N GLN A 182 -1.82 15.55 -3.55
CA GLN A 182 -0.60 14.75 -3.41
C GLN A 182 -0.84 13.38 -2.75
N HIS A 183 -1.76 13.31 -1.79
CA HIS A 183 -1.91 12.16 -0.92
C HIS A 183 -3.04 11.23 -1.36
N TRP A 184 -2.79 9.94 -1.20
CA TRP A 184 -3.74 8.86 -1.38
C TRP A 184 -3.78 8.01 -0.11
N VAL A 185 -4.93 7.42 0.20
CA VAL A 185 -5.08 6.58 1.40
C VAL A 185 -5.65 5.23 0.99
N LYS A 186 -4.92 4.15 1.32
CA LYS A 186 -5.44 2.79 1.18
C LYS A 186 -6.43 2.52 2.31
N VAL A 187 -7.71 2.36 2.00
CA VAL A 187 -8.77 1.93 2.93
C VAL A 187 -8.82 0.40 3.05
N SER A 188 -7.63 -0.22 3.12
CA SER A 188 -7.41 -1.67 3.21
C SER A 188 -7.02 -2.12 4.61
N GLY A 189 -6.92 -3.44 4.84
CA GLY A 189 -6.30 -3.99 6.05
C GLY A 189 -6.96 -3.59 7.37
N TYR A 190 -8.29 -3.43 7.41
CA TYR A 190 -9.03 -2.98 8.61
C TYR A 190 -8.73 -3.81 9.87
N TYR A 191 -8.45 -5.11 9.72
CA TYR A 191 -8.09 -6.01 10.82
C TYR A 191 -6.77 -5.61 11.50
N ARG A 192 -5.89 -4.86 10.80
CA ARG A 192 -4.66 -4.30 11.36
C ARG A 192 -4.91 -3.05 12.24
N LEU A 193 -6.16 -2.62 12.38
CA LEU A 193 -6.62 -1.51 13.24
C LEU A 193 -7.28 -2.01 14.54
N GLY A 194 -6.85 -3.17 15.04
CA GLY A 194 -7.29 -3.70 16.34
C GLY A 194 -8.22 -4.91 16.27
N ASN A 195 -8.02 -5.82 15.32
CA ASN A 195 -8.78 -7.07 15.18
C ASN A 195 -10.30 -6.87 15.29
N GLU A 196 -10.90 -7.20 16.44
CA GLU A 196 -12.34 -7.09 16.72
C GLU A 196 -12.89 -5.67 16.52
N ILE A 197 -12.17 -4.65 17.01
CA ILE A 197 -12.59 -3.25 16.86
C ILE A 197 -12.21 -2.64 15.51
N GLY A 198 -11.44 -3.36 14.69
CA GLY A 198 -10.88 -2.87 13.43
C GLY A 198 -11.95 -2.39 12.44
N VAL A 199 -13.12 -3.03 12.40
CA VAL A 199 -14.23 -2.59 11.53
C VAL A 199 -14.79 -1.24 11.96
N GLN A 200 -14.98 -1.03 13.27
CA GLN A 200 -15.51 0.23 13.80
C GLN A 200 -14.48 1.35 13.61
N ASN A 201 -13.22 1.07 13.91
CA ASN A 201 -12.10 1.99 13.68
C ASN A 201 -11.99 2.41 12.20
N ALA A 202 -12.12 1.47 11.27
CA ALA A 202 -12.11 1.77 9.84
C ALA A 202 -13.32 2.63 9.40
N LYS A 203 -14.52 2.36 9.93
CA LYS A 203 -15.72 3.17 9.65
C LYS A 203 -15.55 4.61 10.14
N ASP A 204 -15.00 4.80 11.33
CA ASP A 204 -14.84 6.14 11.90
C ASP A 204 -13.71 6.90 11.20
N ALA A 205 -12.61 6.22 10.85
CA ALA A 205 -11.54 6.80 10.05
C ALA A 205 -12.03 7.21 8.64
N LEU A 206 -12.86 6.38 8.00
CA LEU A 206 -13.46 6.70 6.70
C LEU A 206 -14.27 7.99 6.73
N LYS A 207 -15.12 8.19 7.76
CA LYS A 207 -15.90 9.42 7.92
C LYS A 207 -14.99 10.66 7.97
N LEU A 208 -13.92 10.57 8.75
CA LEU A 208 -12.97 11.68 8.92
C LEU A 208 -12.18 11.98 7.63
N LEU A 209 -11.82 10.95 6.86
CA LEU A 209 -11.17 11.09 5.55
C LEU A 209 -12.11 11.78 4.54
N ILE A 210 -13.37 11.37 4.48
CA ILE A 210 -14.38 11.99 3.60
C ILE A 210 -14.59 13.46 3.96
N GLN A 211 -14.66 13.80 5.26
CA GLN A 211 -14.77 15.18 5.74
C GLN A 211 -13.59 16.07 5.32
N ARG A 212 -12.45 15.49 4.95
CA ARG A 212 -11.23 16.18 4.50
C ARG A 212 -11.03 16.08 2.99
N ASN A 213 -12.11 15.91 2.24
CA ASN A 213 -12.12 15.86 0.78
C ASN A 213 -11.29 14.72 0.16
N MET A 214 -10.98 13.67 0.92
CA MET A 214 -10.17 12.56 0.42
C MET A 214 -10.96 11.54 -0.41
N LYS A 215 -12.27 11.72 -0.64
CA LYS A 215 -13.15 10.76 -1.36
C LYS A 215 -12.54 10.27 -2.69
N ASN A 216 -11.97 11.19 -3.47
CA ASN A 216 -11.36 10.91 -4.78
C ASN A 216 -9.91 10.40 -4.71
N ARG A 217 -9.41 10.17 -3.48
CA ARG A 217 -8.06 9.72 -3.14
C ARG A 217 -8.05 8.48 -2.26
N LEU A 218 -9.21 7.87 -2.06
CA LEU A 218 -9.33 6.58 -1.37
C LEU A 218 -9.19 5.45 -2.37
N ILE A 219 -8.27 4.53 -2.10
CA ILE A 219 -8.07 3.32 -2.90
C ILE A 219 -8.19 2.09 -2.01
N TRP A 220 -8.53 0.94 -2.59
CA TRP A 220 -8.66 -0.31 -1.83
C TRP A 220 -7.74 -1.39 -2.39
N GLY A 221 -7.17 -2.17 -1.47
CA GLY A 221 -6.50 -3.41 -1.79
C GLY A 221 -6.85 -4.49 -0.77
N SER A 222 -6.75 -5.75 -1.17
CA SER A 222 -7.12 -6.90 -0.33
C SER A 222 -6.17 -7.08 0.84
N ASP A 223 -4.91 -6.68 0.67
CA ASP A 223 -3.78 -7.01 1.54
C ASP A 223 -3.57 -8.54 1.64
N TRP A 224 -3.99 -9.28 0.61
CA TRP A 224 -3.73 -10.71 0.45
C TRP A 224 -2.21 -10.97 0.47
N PRO A 225 -1.72 -12.05 1.12
CA PRO A 225 -2.45 -13.16 1.73
C PRO A 225 -2.81 -12.92 3.21
N HIS A 226 -2.90 -11.66 3.64
CA HIS A 226 -3.29 -11.24 4.99
C HIS A 226 -2.31 -11.75 6.06
N THR A 227 -1.01 -11.56 5.82
CA THR A 227 0.04 -12.12 6.69
C THR A 227 -0.16 -11.78 8.16
N GLN A 228 0.08 -12.76 9.03
CA GLN A 228 -0.22 -12.77 10.48
C GLN A 228 -1.73 -12.75 10.84
N ASN A 229 -2.61 -12.88 9.86
CA ASN A 229 -4.07 -12.90 10.01
C ASN A 229 -4.72 -13.98 9.13
N GLU A 230 -3.95 -14.95 8.65
CA GLU A 230 -4.33 -15.96 7.65
C GLU A 230 -5.49 -16.84 8.14
N GLY A 231 -5.52 -17.15 9.44
CA GLY A 231 -6.60 -17.93 10.06
C GLY A 231 -7.92 -17.17 10.26
N GLN A 232 -7.90 -15.85 10.09
CA GLN A 232 -9.07 -15.00 10.37
C GLN A 232 -9.60 -14.29 9.14
N ILE A 233 -8.77 -14.06 8.13
CA ILE A 233 -9.06 -13.24 6.96
C ILE A 233 -8.72 -14.00 5.69
N ASN A 234 -9.62 -13.90 4.72
CA ASN A 234 -9.40 -14.32 3.33
C ASN A 234 -9.90 -13.21 2.39
N PHE A 235 -9.65 -13.37 1.08
CA PHE A 235 -9.98 -12.36 0.08
C PHE A 235 -11.47 -11.99 0.13
N THR A 236 -12.36 -13.00 0.19
CA THR A 236 -13.81 -12.79 0.28
C THR A 236 -14.20 -11.98 1.52
N LYS A 237 -13.65 -12.31 2.69
CA LYS A 237 -13.92 -11.59 3.94
C LYS A 237 -13.37 -10.17 3.92
N ALA A 238 -12.18 -9.96 3.36
CA ALA A 238 -11.60 -8.63 3.18
C ALA A 238 -12.50 -7.74 2.30
N LEU A 239 -12.90 -8.24 1.12
CA LEU A 239 -13.76 -7.52 0.18
C LEU A 239 -15.16 -7.26 0.75
N THR A 240 -15.81 -8.28 1.32
CA THR A 240 -17.17 -8.13 1.87
C THR A 240 -17.19 -7.17 3.06
N THR A 241 -16.15 -7.18 3.89
CA THR A 241 -16.07 -6.25 5.03
C THR A 241 -15.75 -4.84 4.58
N PHE A 242 -14.89 -4.66 3.57
CA PHE A 242 -14.69 -3.36 2.93
C PHE A 242 -16.02 -2.76 2.44
N LYS A 243 -16.83 -3.52 1.68
CA LYS A 243 -18.15 -3.05 1.21
C LYS A 243 -19.06 -2.63 2.37
N LYS A 244 -19.04 -3.36 3.50
CA LYS A 244 -19.78 -3.01 4.73
C LYS A 244 -19.23 -1.76 5.44
N ILE A 245 -17.94 -1.49 5.35
CA ILE A 245 -17.30 -0.29 5.92
C ILE A 245 -17.70 0.93 5.09
N ILE A 246 -17.62 0.85 3.75
CA ILE A 246 -17.99 1.95 2.86
C ILE A 246 -19.49 2.22 2.88
N ASN A 247 -20.31 1.17 2.89
CA ASN A 247 -21.78 1.22 2.95
C ASN A 247 -22.41 2.20 1.94
N CYS A 248 -21.82 2.27 0.74
CA CYS A 248 -22.26 3.11 -0.36
C CYS A 248 -21.72 2.49 -1.66
N ASP A 249 -22.62 2.03 -2.54
CA ASP A 249 -22.24 1.30 -3.76
C ASP A 249 -21.49 2.19 -4.76
N GLU A 250 -21.90 3.44 -4.92
CA GLU A 250 -21.23 4.41 -5.78
C GLU A 250 -19.78 4.65 -5.34
N LEU A 251 -19.56 4.93 -4.04
CA LEU A 251 -18.22 5.13 -3.49
C LEU A 251 -17.40 3.83 -3.54
N THR A 252 -18.03 2.68 -3.31
CA THR A 252 -17.36 1.37 -3.43
C THR A 252 -16.86 1.16 -4.86
N ALA A 253 -17.71 1.39 -5.86
CA ALA A 253 -17.33 1.27 -7.26
C ALA A 253 -16.21 2.26 -7.59
N GLN A 254 -16.35 3.53 -7.19
CA GLN A 254 -15.33 4.56 -7.42
C GLN A 254 -13.96 4.18 -6.84
N ILE A 255 -13.92 3.67 -5.60
CA ILE A 255 -12.68 3.24 -4.93
C ILE A 255 -12.03 2.06 -5.67
N LEU A 256 -12.84 1.10 -6.14
CA LEU A 256 -12.35 -0.10 -6.82
C LEU A 256 -11.98 0.12 -8.29
N THR A 257 -12.50 1.17 -8.94
CA THR A 257 -12.25 1.50 -10.35
C THR A 257 -11.49 2.83 -10.49
N THR A 258 -12.21 3.95 -10.60
CA THR A 258 -11.70 5.24 -11.04
C THR A 258 -10.56 5.75 -10.17
N ASN A 259 -10.67 5.64 -8.86
CA ASN A 259 -9.60 6.11 -7.96
C ASN A 259 -8.32 5.30 -8.16
N ASN A 260 -8.43 3.97 -8.28
CA ASN A 260 -7.29 3.10 -8.54
C ASN A 260 -6.65 3.38 -9.89
N THR A 261 -7.44 3.48 -10.97
CA THR A 261 -6.94 3.76 -12.33
C THR A 261 -6.32 5.15 -12.46
N ASN A 262 -6.79 6.14 -11.68
CA ASN A 262 -6.20 7.48 -11.67
C ASN A 262 -4.81 7.52 -11.00
N LEU A 263 -4.52 6.59 -10.10
CA LEU A 263 -3.22 6.51 -9.43
C LEU A 263 -2.26 5.57 -10.17
N PHE A 264 -2.72 4.38 -10.52
CA PHE A 264 -1.88 3.36 -11.15
C PHE A 264 -2.12 3.35 -12.67
N THR A 265 -1.13 3.84 -13.41
CA THR A 265 -1.14 3.73 -14.87
C THR A 265 -0.80 2.29 -15.28
N PHE A 266 -1.77 1.63 -15.89
CA PHE A 266 -1.59 0.37 -16.61
C PHE A 266 -1.34 0.68 -18.08
#